data_AF-A0A2K3J9F6-F1
#
_entry.id   AF-A0A2K3J9F6-F1
#
_cell.length_a   1.000
_cell.length_b   1.000
_cell.length_c   1.000
_cell.angle_alpha   90.00
_cell.angle_beta   90.00
_cell.angle_gamma   90.00
#
_symmetry.space_group_name_H-M   'P 1'
#
loop_
_entity.id
_entity.type
_entity.pdbx_description
1 polymer ?
#
loop_
_entity_poly.entity_id
_entity_poly.type
_entity_poly.pdbx_seq_one_letter_code
_entity_poly.pdbx_strand_id
1 'polypeptide(L)'
;MNDQTETTQAEKPTLQDVARRSFSVDELEQAQKYIGEAVALAKAEGVEPVFNFDVEKELPEGYGLAVIPLTERVAGQGNVTKGLCIAAVPSVNTILEADSGESWIVKQITDILIRNIKSAAMPSDDGSINSIPFKVEDFTTSTRSSALAAFNAVASLYVKALKDKGLKFMSKGLLRSVLSSAAFAAQQFPKIEQKNWVVVLNSMKGHAAKEGLDAGILTHWENTRDQVEVSVDDIDLSDIDGMVE
;
A
#
# COMPACT_ATOMS: atom_id res chain seq x y z
N MET A 1 -18.50 -34.17 -41.26
CA MET A 1 -18.90 -32.90 -40.61
C MET A 1 -19.63 -33.28 -39.33
N ASN A 2 -18.93 -33.27 -38.19
CA ASN A 2 -19.56 -33.34 -36.88
C ASN A 2 -19.06 -32.13 -36.11
N ASP A 3 -19.92 -31.12 -36.03
CA ASP A 3 -19.74 -29.92 -35.26
C ASP A 3 -20.21 -30.26 -33.83
N GLN A 4 -19.28 -30.57 -32.94
CA GLN A 4 -19.58 -30.71 -31.50
C GLN A 4 -19.40 -29.34 -30.86
N THR A 5 -20.51 -28.64 -30.69
CA THR A 5 -20.58 -27.41 -29.91
C THR A 5 -20.47 -27.80 -28.43
N GLU A 6 -19.28 -27.65 -27.85
CA GLU A 6 -19.10 -27.68 -26.40
C GLU A 6 -19.80 -26.45 -25.80
N THR A 7 -21.02 -26.63 -25.30
CA THR A 7 -21.64 -25.67 -24.38
C THR A 7 -20.85 -25.69 -23.08
N THR A 8 -20.01 -24.67 -22.89
CA THR A 8 -19.35 -24.38 -21.61
C THR A 8 -20.43 -24.13 -20.56
N GLN A 9 -20.62 -25.08 -19.66
CA GLN A 9 -21.54 -24.94 -18.53
C GLN A 9 -20.97 -23.86 -17.61
N ALA A 10 -21.68 -22.75 -17.42
CA ALA A 10 -21.26 -21.70 -16.49
C ALA A 10 -21.09 -22.33 -15.09
N GLU A 11 -19.90 -22.16 -14.49
CA GLU A 11 -19.64 -22.61 -13.13
C GLU A 11 -20.69 -21.99 -12.19
N LYS A 12 -21.30 -22.83 -11.34
CA LYS A 12 -22.27 -22.36 -10.37
C LYS A 12 -21.54 -21.51 -9.32
N PRO A 13 -22.07 -20.33 -8.96
CA PRO A 13 -21.49 -19.53 -7.90
C PRO A 13 -21.45 -20.33 -6.59
N THR A 14 -20.38 -20.11 -5.83
CA THR A 14 -20.03 -20.76 -4.57
C THR A 14 -19.83 -19.72 -3.48
N LEU A 15 -19.67 -20.16 -2.23
CA LEU A 15 -19.31 -19.28 -1.12
C LEU A 15 -17.95 -18.57 -1.34
N GLN A 16 -17.08 -19.11 -2.19
CA GLN A 16 -15.81 -18.45 -2.56
C GLN A 16 -16.03 -17.17 -3.37
N ASP A 17 -17.17 -17.03 -4.04
CA ASP A 17 -17.52 -15.86 -4.86
C ASP A 17 -18.14 -14.72 -4.04
N VAL A 18 -18.44 -14.96 -2.76
CA VAL A 18 -18.95 -13.93 -1.86
C VAL A 18 -17.83 -12.96 -1.50
N ALA A 19 -17.95 -11.73 -1.98
CA ALA A 19 -17.03 -10.66 -1.71
C ALA A 19 -17.39 -9.94 -0.40
N ARG A 20 -16.36 -9.43 0.28
CA ARG A 20 -16.57 -8.48 1.38
C ARG A 20 -17.24 -7.22 0.84
N ARG A 21 -18.38 -6.84 1.41
CA ARG A 21 -19.13 -5.66 0.98
C ARG A 21 -19.78 -4.96 2.17
N SER A 22 -19.76 -3.64 2.18
CA SER A 22 -20.50 -2.79 3.13
C SER A 22 -21.55 -1.99 2.38
N PHE A 23 -22.68 -1.79 3.03
CA PHE A 23 -23.83 -1.04 2.55
C PHE A 23 -24.16 0.03 3.59
N SER A 24 -24.30 1.27 3.13
CA SER A 24 -24.73 2.39 3.96
C SER A 24 -26.22 2.29 4.31
N VAL A 25 -26.69 3.19 5.18
CA VAL A 25 -28.09 3.28 5.62
C VAL A 25 -29.05 3.47 4.42
N ASP A 26 -28.59 4.13 3.36
CA ASP A 26 -29.38 4.40 2.16
C ASP A 26 -29.37 3.22 1.16
N GLU A 27 -28.59 2.17 1.43
CA GLU A 27 -28.38 1.03 0.53
C GLU A 27 -28.97 -0.28 1.08
N LEU A 28 -29.86 -0.21 2.09
CA LEU A 28 -30.38 -1.40 2.76
C LEU A 28 -31.16 -2.35 1.85
N GLU A 29 -31.88 -1.85 0.85
CA GLU A 29 -32.54 -2.71 -0.15
C GLU A 29 -31.52 -3.51 -0.99
N GLN A 30 -30.42 -2.87 -1.39
CA GLN A 30 -29.33 -3.54 -2.10
C GLN A 30 -28.63 -4.55 -1.18
N ALA A 31 -28.48 -4.20 0.10
CA ALA A 31 -27.92 -5.06 1.11
C ALA A 31 -28.74 -6.34 1.27
N GLN A 32 -30.07 -6.22 1.40
CA GLN A 32 -30.97 -7.36 1.55
C GLN A 32 -30.86 -8.34 0.38
N LYS A 33 -30.82 -7.84 -0.87
CA LYS A 33 -30.65 -8.68 -2.05
C LYS A 33 -29.32 -9.45 -2.00
N TYR A 34 -28.22 -8.75 -1.75
CA TYR A 34 -26.89 -9.37 -1.73
C TYR A 34 -26.71 -10.34 -0.55
N ILE A 35 -27.25 -10.00 0.62
CA ILE A 35 -27.25 -10.88 1.80
C ILE A 35 -28.06 -12.14 1.50
N GLY A 36 -29.23 -12.03 0.86
CA GLY A 36 -30.04 -13.19 0.47
C GLY A 36 -29.27 -14.15 -0.45
N GLU A 37 -28.57 -13.61 -1.45
CA GLU A 37 -27.70 -14.39 -2.34
C GLU A 37 -26.55 -15.06 -1.57
N ALA A 38 -25.83 -14.32 -0.72
CA ALA A 38 -24.71 -14.84 0.06
C ALA A 38 -25.14 -15.91 1.08
N VAL A 39 -26.27 -15.71 1.75
CA VAL A 39 -26.85 -16.68 2.71
C VAL A 39 -27.30 -17.95 1.98
N ALA A 40 -27.87 -17.84 0.78
CA ALA A 40 -28.25 -19.00 -0.01
C ALA A 40 -27.02 -19.84 -0.42
N LEU A 41 -25.92 -19.18 -0.83
CA LEU A 41 -24.65 -19.84 -1.14
C LEU A 41 -24.06 -20.53 0.10
N ALA A 42 -24.03 -19.85 1.25
CA ALA A 42 -23.55 -20.43 2.50
C ALA A 42 -24.36 -21.69 2.89
N LYS A 43 -25.69 -21.61 2.84
CA LYS A 43 -26.58 -22.74 3.14
C LYS A 43 -26.41 -23.90 2.17
N ALA A 44 -26.19 -23.64 0.88
CA ALA A 44 -25.93 -24.69 -0.12
C ALA A 44 -24.66 -25.48 0.20
N GLU A 45 -23.70 -24.86 0.88
CA GLU A 45 -22.44 -25.48 1.32
C GLU A 45 -22.47 -25.95 2.79
N GLY A 46 -23.64 -25.90 3.45
CA GLY A 46 -23.80 -26.33 4.85
C GLY A 46 -23.15 -25.38 5.86
N VAL A 47 -22.91 -24.12 5.48
CA VAL A 47 -22.36 -23.07 6.34
C VAL A 47 -23.50 -22.21 6.89
N GLU A 48 -23.62 -22.15 8.21
CA GLU A 48 -24.59 -21.25 8.86
C GLU A 48 -23.98 -19.84 9.01
N PRO A 49 -24.63 -18.79 8.47
CA PRO A 49 -24.16 -17.42 8.65
C PRO A 49 -24.26 -16.96 10.11
N VAL A 50 -23.29 -16.16 10.54
CA VAL A 50 -23.28 -15.54 11.88
C VAL A 50 -23.74 -14.09 11.78
N PHE A 51 -24.59 -13.67 12.70
CA PHE A 51 -25.09 -12.29 12.80
C PHE A 51 -24.63 -11.65 14.11
N ASN A 52 -24.17 -10.40 14.07
CA ASN A 52 -23.87 -9.62 15.29
C ASN A 52 -25.08 -8.85 15.83
N PHE A 53 -26.25 -9.06 15.23
CA PHE A 53 -27.52 -8.42 15.56
C PHE A 53 -28.65 -9.43 15.53
N ASP A 54 -29.80 -9.06 16.08
CA ASP A 54 -31.01 -9.87 16.07
C ASP A 54 -31.75 -9.68 14.74
N VAL A 55 -31.82 -10.75 13.94
CA VAL A 55 -32.41 -10.71 12.58
C VAL A 55 -33.92 -10.47 12.59
N GLU A 56 -34.58 -10.67 13.74
CA GLU A 56 -36.02 -10.46 13.92
C GLU A 56 -36.35 -9.05 14.42
N LYS A 57 -35.34 -8.20 14.65
CA LYS A 57 -35.50 -6.82 15.11
C LYS A 57 -35.09 -5.82 14.04
N GLU A 58 -35.71 -4.65 14.11
CA GLU A 58 -35.25 -3.50 13.32
C GLU A 58 -33.82 -3.12 13.71
N LEU A 59 -33.03 -2.75 12.71
CA LEU A 59 -31.68 -2.24 12.91
C LEU A 59 -31.74 -0.88 13.63
N PRO A 60 -30.79 -0.59 14.55
CA PRO A 60 -30.72 0.73 15.15
C PRO A 60 -30.53 1.83 14.11
N GLU A 61 -31.05 3.02 14.39
CA GLU A 61 -30.90 4.17 13.50
C GLU A 61 -29.41 4.46 13.25
N GLY A 62 -29.08 4.76 11.98
CA GLY A 62 -27.71 5.07 11.57
C GLY A 62 -26.81 3.85 11.35
N TYR A 63 -27.34 2.63 11.39
CA TYR A 63 -26.57 1.41 11.09
C TYR A 63 -26.76 0.96 9.65
N GLY A 64 -25.65 0.67 8.98
CA GLY A 64 -25.60 -0.06 7.72
C GLY A 64 -25.39 -1.55 7.94
N LEU A 65 -25.23 -2.28 6.84
CA LEU A 65 -24.99 -3.73 6.84
C LEU A 65 -23.67 -4.07 6.14
N ALA A 66 -22.97 -5.08 6.62
CA ALA A 66 -21.76 -5.60 6.00
C ALA A 66 -21.83 -7.12 5.84
N VAL A 67 -21.41 -7.60 4.67
CA VAL A 67 -21.19 -9.02 4.37
C VAL A 67 -19.69 -9.28 4.43
N ILE A 68 -19.29 -10.21 5.30
CA ILE A 68 -17.88 -10.48 5.63
C ILE A 68 -17.63 -11.99 5.46
N PRO A 69 -17.04 -12.42 4.33
CA PRO A 69 -16.56 -13.80 4.20
C PRO A 69 -15.44 -14.05 5.22
N LEU A 70 -15.54 -15.17 5.93
CA LEU A 70 -14.54 -15.61 6.91
C LEU A 70 -13.57 -16.57 6.22
N THR A 71 -12.37 -16.08 5.92
CA THR A 71 -11.37 -16.81 5.14
C THR A 71 -10.28 -17.39 6.03
N GLU A 72 -9.86 -18.61 5.73
CA GLU A 72 -8.69 -19.25 6.32
C GLU A 72 -7.66 -19.56 5.22
N ARG A 73 -6.37 -19.37 5.51
CA ARG A 73 -5.31 -19.72 4.57
C ARG A 73 -5.03 -21.21 4.64
N VAL A 74 -5.31 -21.93 3.56
CA VAL A 74 -5.07 -23.37 3.41
C VAL A 74 -3.84 -23.58 2.52
N ALA A 75 -2.91 -24.43 2.97
CA ALA A 75 -1.70 -24.75 2.21
C ALA A 75 -2.07 -25.35 0.84
N GLY A 76 -1.47 -24.82 -0.23
CA GLY A 76 -1.71 -25.28 -1.61
C GLY A 76 -2.99 -24.76 -2.27
N GLN A 77 -3.92 -24.15 -1.51
CA GLN A 77 -5.19 -23.63 -2.04
C GLN A 77 -5.34 -22.10 -1.87
N GLY A 78 -4.55 -21.48 -1.00
CA GLY A 78 -4.62 -20.05 -0.74
C GLY A 78 -5.70 -19.71 0.29
N ASN A 79 -6.35 -18.56 0.15
CA ASN A 79 -7.42 -18.16 1.07
C ASN A 79 -8.72 -18.84 0.66
N VAL A 80 -9.30 -19.61 1.56
CA VAL A 80 -10.57 -20.32 1.36
C VAL A 80 -11.60 -19.75 2.32
N THR A 81 -12.74 -19.32 1.80
CA THR A 81 -13.90 -18.89 2.61
C THR A 81 -14.54 -20.11 3.27
N LYS A 82 -14.57 -20.13 4.60
CA LYS A 82 -15.17 -21.20 5.41
C LYS A 82 -16.42 -20.77 6.19
N GLY A 83 -16.71 -19.48 6.20
CA GLY A 83 -17.80 -18.91 6.98
C GLY A 83 -18.32 -17.62 6.38
N LEU A 84 -19.49 -17.20 6.85
CA LEU A 84 -20.11 -15.95 6.47
C LEU A 84 -20.56 -15.20 7.72
N CYS A 85 -20.17 -13.93 7.84
CA CYS A 85 -20.65 -13.03 8.88
C CYS A 85 -21.43 -11.88 8.23
N ILE A 86 -22.63 -11.63 8.73
CA ILE A 86 -23.47 -10.48 8.37
C ILE A 86 -23.53 -9.56 9.58
N ALA A 87 -23.03 -8.34 9.45
CA ALA A 87 -22.89 -7.42 10.56
C ALA A 87 -23.68 -6.14 10.36
N ALA A 88 -24.39 -5.71 11.39
CA ALA A 88 -24.84 -4.33 11.54
C ALA A 88 -23.64 -3.48 11.97
N VAL A 89 -23.37 -2.40 11.25
CA VAL A 89 -22.21 -1.53 11.46
C VAL A 89 -22.68 -0.07 11.54
N PRO A 90 -22.34 0.68 12.61
CA PRO A 90 -22.74 2.08 12.71
C PRO A 90 -22.08 2.91 11.61
N SER A 91 -22.82 3.87 11.08
CA SER A 91 -22.30 4.85 10.12
C SER A 91 -21.23 5.73 10.78
N VAL A 92 -20.39 6.36 9.96
CA VAL A 92 -19.40 7.33 10.46
C VAL A 92 -20.08 8.48 11.22
N ASN A 93 -21.22 8.95 10.74
CA ASN A 93 -22.00 10.01 11.40
C ASN A 93 -22.49 9.56 12.78
N THR A 94 -23.05 8.35 12.87
CA THR A 94 -23.50 7.76 14.14
C THR A 94 -22.34 7.57 15.12
N ILE A 95 -21.15 7.21 14.64
CA ILE A 95 -19.96 7.15 15.49
C ILE A 95 -19.59 8.55 15.97
N LEU A 96 -19.58 9.56 15.10
CA LEU A 96 -19.22 10.95 15.44
C LEU A 96 -20.17 11.60 16.45
N GLU A 97 -21.44 11.20 16.47
CA GLU A 97 -22.43 11.67 17.44
C GLU A 97 -22.19 11.12 18.86
N ALA A 98 -21.40 10.05 19.01
CA ALA A 98 -21.06 9.51 20.33
C ALA A 98 -19.97 10.36 21.02
N ASP A 99 -20.06 10.53 22.34
CA ASP A 99 -19.14 11.36 23.14
C ASP A 99 -17.64 11.04 22.92
N SER A 100 -17.30 9.77 22.68
CA SER A 100 -15.92 9.33 22.40
C SER A 100 -15.62 9.10 20.91
N GLY A 101 -16.59 9.33 20.04
CA GLY A 101 -16.58 8.96 18.63
C GLY A 101 -15.43 9.57 17.84
N GLU A 102 -15.31 10.90 17.89
CA GLU A 102 -14.25 11.64 17.20
C GLU A 102 -12.86 11.15 17.64
N SER A 103 -12.64 11.04 18.96
CA SER A 103 -11.36 10.59 19.51
C SER A 103 -11.00 9.17 19.06
N TRP A 104 -12.00 8.30 18.95
CA TRP A 104 -11.83 6.92 18.51
C TRP A 104 -11.51 6.85 17.02
N ILE A 105 -12.23 7.60 16.18
CA ILE A 105 -11.96 7.68 14.73
C ILE A 105 -10.54 8.19 14.47
N VAL A 106 -10.15 9.30 15.11
CA VAL A 106 -8.80 9.86 14.97
C VAL A 106 -7.75 8.82 15.33
N LYS A 107 -7.93 8.10 16.45
CA LYS A 107 -7.03 7.03 16.85
C LYS A 107 -6.96 5.90 15.82
N GLN A 108 -8.10 5.38 15.37
CA GLN A 108 -8.13 4.26 14.41
C GLN A 108 -7.46 4.62 13.09
N ILE A 109 -7.75 5.80 12.54
CA ILE A 109 -7.13 6.28 11.31
C ILE A 109 -5.63 6.43 11.53
N THR A 110 -5.20 7.13 12.59
CA THR A 110 -3.78 7.36 12.88
C THR A 110 -3.01 6.04 13.04
N ASP A 111 -3.55 5.07 13.77
CA ASP A 111 -2.94 3.75 13.95
C ASP A 111 -2.74 3.01 12.61
N ILE A 112 -3.71 3.12 11.69
CA ILE A 112 -3.62 2.55 10.34
C ILE A 112 -2.52 3.25 9.53
N LEU A 113 -2.47 4.59 9.56
CA LEU A 113 -1.46 5.36 8.83
C LEU A 113 -0.04 5.04 9.33
N ILE A 114 0.15 4.96 10.66
CA ILE A 114 1.42 4.56 11.28
C ILE A 114 1.82 3.15 10.84
N ARG A 115 0.88 2.20 10.80
CA ARG A 115 1.15 0.84 10.32
C ARG A 115 1.59 0.83 8.86
N ASN A 116 0.95 1.62 8.00
CA ASN A 116 1.31 1.74 6.59
C ASN A 116 2.74 2.31 6.43
N ILE A 117 3.08 3.35 7.20
CA ILE A 117 4.43 3.92 7.23
C ILE A 117 5.44 2.87 7.67
N LYS A 118 5.18 2.17 8.78
CA LYS A 118 6.06 1.10 9.28
C LYS A 118 6.29 0.04 8.21
N SER A 119 5.23 -0.45 7.57
CA SER A 119 5.35 -1.46 6.52
C SER A 119 6.13 -0.97 5.30
N ALA A 120 6.02 0.30 4.93
CA ALA A 120 6.80 0.89 3.85
C ALA A 120 8.28 1.12 4.22
N ALA A 121 8.54 1.42 5.50
CA ALA A 121 9.87 1.67 6.04
C ALA A 121 10.68 0.38 6.32
N MET A 122 10.03 -0.79 6.36
CA MET A 122 10.76 -2.05 6.51
C MET A 122 11.71 -2.27 5.32
N PRO A 123 13.01 -2.53 5.56
CA PRO A 123 13.95 -2.85 4.50
C PRO A 123 13.50 -4.08 3.73
N SER A 124 13.65 -4.02 2.41
CA SER A 124 13.52 -5.20 1.54
C SER A 124 14.74 -6.12 1.73
N ASP A 125 14.70 -7.34 1.20
CA ASP A 125 15.82 -8.30 1.29
C ASP A 125 17.15 -7.75 0.71
N ASP A 126 17.09 -6.72 -0.14
CA ASP A 126 18.24 -6.00 -0.71
C ASP A 126 18.68 -4.75 0.09
N GLY A 127 18.12 -4.55 1.28
CA GLY A 127 18.37 -3.39 2.15
C GLY A 127 17.69 -2.09 1.68
N SER A 128 16.94 -2.11 0.57
CA SER A 128 16.25 -0.91 0.09
C SER A 128 14.93 -0.68 0.83
N ILE A 129 14.72 0.56 1.26
CA ILE A 129 13.45 1.00 1.85
C ILE A 129 12.49 1.36 0.70
N ASN A 130 11.23 0.90 0.76
CA ASN A 130 10.21 1.33 -0.20
C ASN A 130 9.86 2.81 0.02
N SER A 131 9.21 3.45 -0.95
CA SER A 131 8.83 4.86 -0.76
C SER A 131 7.85 4.99 0.41
N ILE A 132 8.21 5.79 1.40
CA ILE A 132 7.37 6.05 2.57
C ILE A 132 6.33 7.11 2.20
N PRO A 133 5.02 6.88 2.45
CA PRO A 133 3.98 7.90 2.28
C PRO A 133 4.29 9.16 3.10
N PHE A 134 4.16 10.35 2.51
CA PHE A 134 4.46 11.60 3.22
C PHE A 134 3.47 12.74 2.97
N LYS A 135 2.60 12.65 1.95
CA LYS A 135 1.47 13.58 1.72
C LYS A 135 0.14 12.85 1.85
N VAL A 136 -0.95 13.60 2.08
CA VAL A 136 -2.29 13.04 2.33
C VAL A 136 -2.72 12.11 1.20
N GLU A 137 -2.43 12.48 -0.05
CA GLU A 137 -2.79 11.71 -1.23
C GLU A 137 -2.13 10.32 -1.27
N ASP A 138 -0.94 10.19 -0.69
CA ASP A 138 -0.24 8.90 -0.59
C ASP A 138 -0.96 7.93 0.35
N PHE A 139 -1.72 8.47 1.31
CA PHE A 139 -2.49 7.67 2.27
C PHE A 139 -3.90 7.34 1.78
N THR A 140 -4.47 8.18 0.89
CA THR A 140 -5.88 8.06 0.48
C THR A 140 -6.07 7.43 -0.90
N THR A 141 -5.04 7.32 -1.73
CA THR A 141 -5.17 6.70 -3.06
C THR A 141 -4.78 5.21 -3.01
N SER A 142 -5.67 4.34 -3.51
CA SER A 142 -5.43 2.90 -3.68
C SER A 142 -4.50 2.59 -4.85
N THR A 143 -4.33 3.55 -5.77
CA THR A 143 -3.21 3.56 -6.70
C THR A 143 -1.95 3.81 -5.93
N ARG A 144 -1.20 2.73 -5.66
CA ARG A 144 0.25 2.81 -5.50
C ARG A 144 0.85 3.33 -6.82
N SER A 145 0.57 4.58 -7.22
CA SER A 145 1.56 5.31 -8.01
C SER A 145 2.74 5.35 -7.08
N SER A 146 3.64 4.36 -7.27
CA SER A 146 4.89 4.21 -6.56
C SER A 146 5.37 5.62 -6.26
N ALA A 147 5.56 6.02 -5.00
CA ALA A 147 6.01 7.40 -4.78
C ALA A 147 7.38 7.64 -5.48
N LEU A 148 8.07 6.57 -5.90
CA LEU A 148 9.19 6.58 -6.84
C LEU A 148 8.82 6.59 -8.33
N ALA A 149 7.58 6.76 -8.76
CA ALA A 149 7.16 6.63 -10.16
C ALA A 149 7.87 7.66 -11.04
N ALA A 150 7.87 8.93 -10.62
CA ALA A 150 8.64 9.99 -11.27
C ALA A 150 10.14 9.66 -11.32
N PHE A 151 10.72 9.20 -10.21
CA PHE A 151 12.12 8.77 -10.19
C PHE A 151 12.36 7.61 -11.16
N ASN A 152 11.50 6.59 -11.14
CA ASN A 152 11.65 5.36 -11.89
C ASN A 152 11.54 5.58 -13.40
N ALA A 153 10.69 6.51 -13.83
CA ALA A 153 10.52 6.90 -15.22
C ALA A 153 11.79 7.54 -15.77
N VAL A 154 12.39 8.48 -15.03
CA VAL A 154 13.50 9.28 -15.57
C VAL A 154 14.89 8.76 -15.17
N ALA A 155 15.02 7.94 -14.11
CA ALA A 155 16.32 7.55 -13.54
C ALA A 155 17.26 6.87 -14.55
N SER A 156 16.76 6.02 -15.44
CA SER A 156 17.61 5.32 -16.42
C SER A 156 18.35 6.30 -17.36
N LEU A 157 17.71 7.42 -17.72
CA LEU A 157 18.31 8.46 -18.56
C LEU A 157 19.42 9.20 -17.81
N TYR A 158 19.18 9.53 -16.53
CA TYR A 158 20.18 10.21 -15.69
C TYR A 158 21.35 9.30 -15.33
N VAL A 159 21.11 8.02 -15.06
CA VAL A 159 22.17 7.03 -14.86
C VAL A 159 23.08 6.98 -16.09
N LYS A 160 22.50 6.93 -17.30
CA LYS A 160 23.27 6.94 -18.55
C LYS A 160 24.09 8.23 -18.68
N ALA A 161 23.46 9.40 -18.53
CA ALA A 161 24.14 10.70 -18.66
C ALA A 161 25.27 10.89 -17.62
N LEU A 162 25.09 10.40 -16.39
CA LEU A 162 26.11 10.47 -15.34
C LEU A 162 27.27 9.52 -15.62
N LYS A 163 27.01 8.33 -16.17
CA LYS A 163 28.07 7.42 -16.65
C LYS A 163 28.90 8.05 -17.75
N ASP A 164 28.24 8.69 -18.72
CA ASP A 164 28.90 9.38 -19.83
C ASP A 164 29.77 10.56 -19.34
N LYS A 165 29.41 11.17 -18.21
CA LYS A 165 30.19 12.21 -17.53
C LYS A 165 31.29 11.68 -16.59
N GLY A 166 31.52 10.37 -16.54
CA GLY A 166 32.63 9.76 -15.81
C GLY A 166 32.23 8.97 -14.56
N LEU A 167 30.96 8.95 -14.16
CA LEU A 167 30.47 8.14 -13.03
C LEU A 167 30.13 6.71 -13.46
N LYS A 168 31.15 5.97 -13.92
CA LYS A 168 30.98 4.68 -14.62
C LYS A 168 30.18 3.63 -13.84
N PHE A 169 30.26 3.63 -12.50
CA PHE A 169 29.58 2.68 -11.62
C PHE A 169 28.18 3.12 -11.18
N MET A 170 27.67 4.24 -11.71
CA MET A 170 26.34 4.73 -11.33
C MET A 170 25.27 3.68 -11.65
N SER A 171 24.48 3.30 -10.65
CA SER A 171 23.31 2.45 -10.81
C SER A 171 22.06 3.23 -10.41
N LYS A 172 20.89 2.70 -10.74
CA LYS A 172 19.62 3.32 -10.32
C LYS A 172 19.50 3.37 -8.79
N GLY A 173 19.89 2.30 -8.10
CA GLY A 173 19.92 2.25 -6.63
C GLY A 173 20.92 3.25 -6.05
N LEU A 174 22.13 3.34 -6.62
CA LEU A 174 23.13 4.28 -6.16
C LEU A 174 22.69 5.74 -6.37
N LEU A 175 22.11 6.04 -7.54
CA LEU A 175 21.55 7.36 -7.82
C LEU A 175 20.48 7.73 -6.81
N ARG A 176 19.57 6.80 -6.47
CA ARG A 176 18.55 7.02 -5.45
C ARG A 176 19.18 7.44 -4.12
N SER A 177 20.12 6.65 -3.59
CA SER A 177 20.75 6.90 -2.30
C SER A 177 21.52 8.23 -2.27
N VAL A 178 22.19 8.60 -3.37
CA VAL A 178 22.92 9.87 -3.51
C VAL A 178 21.97 11.07 -3.52
N LEU A 179 20.81 10.96 -4.18
CA LEU A 179 19.85 12.05 -4.21
C LEU A 179 19.08 12.20 -2.89
N SER A 180 18.81 11.08 -2.20
CA SER A 180 18.05 11.09 -0.94
C SER A 180 18.87 11.41 0.31
N SER A 181 20.21 11.35 0.27
CA SER A 181 21.07 11.67 1.42
C SER A 181 22.34 12.41 1.00
N ALA A 182 22.55 13.60 1.58
CA ALA A 182 23.74 14.39 1.36
C ALA A 182 24.99 13.75 1.97
N ALA A 183 24.86 13.14 3.15
CA ALA A 183 25.92 12.42 3.82
C ALA A 183 26.38 11.21 2.99
N PHE A 184 25.44 10.40 2.48
CA PHE A 184 25.76 9.28 1.60
C PHE A 184 26.43 9.75 0.29
N ALA A 185 25.93 10.84 -0.31
CA ALA A 185 26.54 11.43 -1.49
C ALA A 185 27.98 11.90 -1.25
N ALA A 186 28.25 12.50 -0.09
CA ALA A 186 29.58 12.93 0.30
C ALA A 186 30.54 11.75 0.50
N GLN A 187 30.04 10.65 1.07
CA GLN A 187 30.82 9.43 1.27
C GLN A 187 31.20 8.75 -0.05
N GLN A 188 30.23 8.58 -0.95
CA GLN A 188 30.45 7.86 -2.22
C GLN A 188 31.13 8.71 -3.29
N PHE A 189 30.88 10.02 -3.30
CA PHE A 189 31.39 10.96 -4.30
C PHE A 189 32.00 12.21 -3.66
N PRO A 190 33.07 12.09 -2.85
CA PRO A 190 33.63 13.19 -2.06
C PRO A 190 34.18 14.35 -2.91
N LYS A 191 34.48 14.08 -4.19
CA LYS A 191 34.97 15.09 -5.15
C LYS A 191 33.85 15.89 -5.83
N ILE A 192 32.58 15.53 -5.61
CA ILE A 192 31.44 16.20 -6.23
C ILE A 192 30.76 17.08 -5.18
N GLU A 193 30.72 18.38 -5.44
CA GLU A 193 30.04 19.33 -4.56
C GLU A 193 28.54 19.03 -4.48
N GLN A 194 27.95 19.16 -3.28
CA GLN A 194 26.55 18.83 -3.00
C GLN A 194 25.55 19.59 -3.89
N LYS A 195 25.86 20.84 -4.25
CA LYS A 195 25.04 21.64 -5.17
C LYS A 195 24.83 20.97 -6.53
N ASN A 196 25.77 20.15 -7.00
CA ASN A 196 25.63 19.44 -8.27
C ASN A 196 24.56 18.34 -8.18
N TRP A 197 24.41 17.69 -7.03
CA TRP A 197 23.35 16.71 -6.80
C TRP A 197 21.96 17.37 -6.73
N VAL A 198 21.88 18.56 -6.15
CA VAL A 198 20.65 19.38 -6.16
C VAL A 198 20.29 19.81 -7.59
N VAL A 199 21.27 20.11 -8.44
CA VAL A 199 21.03 20.39 -9.87
C VAL A 199 20.48 19.14 -10.59
N VAL A 200 21.00 17.95 -10.29
CA VAL A 200 20.47 16.69 -10.84
C VAL A 200 19.02 16.48 -10.38
N LEU A 201 18.72 16.64 -9.10
CA LEU A 201 17.36 16.57 -8.54
C LEU A 201 16.40 17.52 -9.25
N ASN A 202 16.76 18.79 -9.36
CA ASN A 202 15.92 19.80 -10.02
C ASN A 202 15.73 19.52 -11.51
N SER A 203 16.75 19.00 -12.19
CA SER A 203 16.63 18.55 -13.56
C SER A 203 15.64 17.37 -13.68
N MET A 204 15.74 16.37 -12.79
CA MET A 204 14.82 15.22 -12.77
C MET A 204 13.38 15.65 -12.48
N LYS A 205 13.16 16.60 -11.56
CA LYS A 205 11.83 17.20 -11.30
C LYS A 205 11.25 17.84 -12.56
N GLY A 206 12.04 18.66 -13.24
CA GLY A 206 11.62 19.30 -14.49
C GLY A 206 11.32 18.29 -15.62
N HIS A 207 12.05 17.17 -15.66
CA HIS A 207 11.78 16.10 -16.63
C HIS A 207 10.48 15.36 -16.28
N ALA A 208 10.31 14.92 -15.04
CA ALA A 208 9.10 14.24 -14.59
C ALA A 208 7.83 15.08 -14.81
N ALA A 209 7.91 16.40 -14.55
CA ALA A 209 6.81 17.32 -14.81
C ALA A 209 6.42 17.39 -16.29
N LYS A 210 7.39 17.32 -17.22
CA LYS A 210 7.11 17.27 -18.67
C LYS A 210 6.42 15.99 -19.10
N GLU A 211 6.64 14.89 -18.38
CA GLU A 211 5.98 13.60 -18.60
C GLU A 211 4.63 13.48 -17.87
N GLY A 212 4.17 14.56 -17.19
CA GLY A 212 2.93 14.54 -16.42
C GLY A 212 3.00 13.70 -15.14
N LEU A 213 4.21 13.42 -14.65
CA LEU A 213 4.45 12.62 -13.45
C LEU A 213 4.60 13.52 -12.23
N ASP A 214 4.01 13.11 -11.11
CA ASP A 214 4.17 13.80 -9.82
C ASP A 214 5.59 13.62 -9.28
N ALA A 215 6.33 14.73 -9.20
CA ALA A 215 7.71 14.76 -8.71
C ALA A 215 7.82 14.85 -7.18
N GLY A 216 6.74 14.52 -6.44
CA GLY A 216 6.65 14.63 -4.98
C GLY A 216 7.86 14.07 -4.24
N ILE A 217 8.32 12.86 -4.56
CA ILE A 217 9.48 12.24 -3.90
C ILE A 217 10.79 13.00 -4.16
N LEU A 218 10.96 13.58 -5.35
CA LEU A 218 12.16 14.33 -5.71
C LEU A 218 12.17 15.67 -4.97
N THR A 219 11.00 16.31 -4.82
CA THR A 219 10.83 17.51 -3.97
C THR A 219 11.08 17.18 -2.50
N HIS A 220 10.59 16.04 -2.02
CA HIS A 220 10.85 15.59 -0.65
C HIS A 220 12.35 15.43 -0.41
N TRP A 221 13.06 14.69 -1.26
CA TRP A 221 14.51 14.52 -1.13
C TRP A 221 15.28 15.83 -1.18
N GLU A 222 14.89 16.78 -2.04
CA GLU A 222 15.52 18.11 -2.04
C GLU A 222 15.39 18.80 -0.68
N ASN A 223 14.25 18.65 0.00
CA ASN A 223 13.97 19.30 1.29
C ASN A 223 14.58 18.55 2.49
N THR A 224 14.76 17.23 2.40
CA THR A 224 15.13 16.39 3.56
C THR A 224 16.51 15.74 3.46
N ARG A 225 17.17 15.75 2.30
CA ARG A 225 18.46 15.06 2.10
C ARG A 225 19.58 15.45 3.06
N ASP A 226 19.56 16.69 3.56
CA ASP A 226 20.57 17.20 4.48
C ASP A 226 20.30 16.81 5.95
N GLN A 227 19.13 16.24 6.22
CA GLN A 227 18.71 15.75 7.56
C GLN A 227 18.95 14.25 7.74
N VAL A 228 19.29 13.53 6.65
CA VAL A 228 19.52 12.09 6.68
C VAL A 228 20.97 11.82 7.10
N GLU A 229 21.16 11.44 8.36
CA GLU A 229 22.44 10.99 8.90
C GLU A 229 22.75 9.55 8.44
N VAL A 230 24.02 9.29 8.13
CA VAL A 230 24.52 7.93 7.90
C VAL A 230 24.93 7.39 9.26
N SER A 231 24.11 6.53 9.86
CA SER A 231 24.48 5.81 11.08
C SER A 231 25.56 4.79 10.76
N VAL A 232 26.68 4.86 11.46
CA VAL A 232 27.77 3.87 11.39
C VAL A 232 27.53 2.75 12.44
N ASP A 233 26.58 2.97 13.36
CA ASP A 233 26.33 2.09 14.50
C ASP A 233 25.70 0.74 14.09
N ASP A 234 25.14 0.66 12.87
CA ASP A 234 24.57 -0.56 12.29
C ASP A 234 25.58 -1.36 11.44
N ILE A 235 26.83 -0.90 11.32
CA ILE A 235 27.87 -1.62 10.57
C ILE A 235 28.55 -2.63 11.50
N ASP A 236 28.11 -3.88 11.44
CA ASP A 236 28.79 -5.01 12.07
C ASP A 236 30.12 -5.28 11.34
N LEU A 237 31.23 -4.86 11.96
CA LEU A 237 32.59 -5.08 11.48
C LEU A 237 33.28 -6.26 12.18
N SER A 238 32.55 -7.07 12.95
CA SER A 238 33.13 -8.21 13.70
C SER A 238 33.84 -9.22 12.80
N ASP A 239 33.46 -9.31 11.52
CA ASP A 239 34.10 -10.16 10.53
C ASP A 239 35.43 -9.60 9.97
N ILE A 240 35.80 -8.35 10.26
CA ILE A 240 36.97 -7.66 9.70
C ILE A 240 38.14 -7.56 10.71
N ASP A 241 37.92 -7.95 11.96
CA ASP A 241 38.94 -7.91 13.04
C ASP A 241 40.22 -8.73 12.71
N GLY A 242 40.16 -9.64 11.73
CA GLY A 242 41.32 -10.42 11.26
C GLY A 242 42.07 -9.86 10.03
N MET A 243 41.70 -8.70 9.49
CA MET A 243 42.29 -8.15 8.25
C MET A 243 43.36 -7.07 8.45
N VAL A 244 43.59 -6.60 9.68
CA VAL A 244 44.51 -5.48 9.99
C VAL A 244 45.69 -5.91 10.87
N GLU A 245 46.10 -7.19 10.80
CA GLU A 245 47.40 -7.65 11.30
C GLU A 245 48.45 -7.77 10.19
#